data_AF-A0A1A8KTB3-F1
#
_entry.id   AF-A0A1A8KTB3-F1
#
_cell.length_a   1.000
_cell.length_b   1.000
_cell.length_c   1.000
_cell.angle_alpha   90.00
_cell.angle_beta   90.00
_cell.angle_gamma   90.00
#
_symmetry.space_group_name_H-M   'P 1'
#
loop_
_entity.id
_entity.type
_entity.pdbx_description
1 polymer ?
#
loop_
_entity_poly.entity_id
_entity_poly.type
_entity_poly.pdbx_seq_one_letter_code
_entity_poly.pdbx_strand_id
1 'polypeptide(L)'
;GNRLELAQQLSRVILLIGLANLLLCPFILVWQVLYAFFSYTEVIRREPGSLGARRWSLYGRLYLRHFNELDHELHGRLGRGYKPTSKYMNSFTSPLLTVFAKNIAFFSGSVLAVLIALTIYDEDVLTVQHILTAITVLGVVITIARSFIPDEHMVWCPEQLLQCVLAHIHYMPDHWRGHANKSETRDEVAQLFQYKAVFILEELLSPIVTPFILIFHLRNKSLEIIDFFRNFTVEVVGVGDICSFAQMDIRRHGNPTWMSEGQTEASIYQQAENGKTELSLMHFTIQNPRWQPPQESSLFISHLKGKVQHDAQGGPSTQLLLSEAPLCTSLQSNESATGPENLLASVLAHPILTASGLQGRDRRFIPPSTAASAAASVLASLSTSQLPHTSRSHAHGLLPSSVHSEATMYHSDHTIPNSDSHIRSNALNSEFASAEMSLHAIYMHELHQQSSHPPRTSGQWQNSVPMRDPHTSTGLQAHSGHGSSTSVPTPVQLGGWKEEEEEDEADQEINSGSTPKPGTGSSC
;
A
#
# COMPACT_ATOMS: atom_id res chain seq x y z
N GLY A 1 5.66 40.35 18.24
CA GLY A 1 4.83 40.35 17.02
C GLY A 1 3.41 39.95 17.34
N ASN A 2 2.46 40.26 16.44
CA ASN A 2 1.00 40.09 16.61
C ASN A 2 0.52 38.64 16.55
N ARG A 3 1.35 37.67 16.96
CA ARG A 3 1.06 36.23 16.85
C ARG A 3 -0.21 35.82 17.60
N LEU A 4 -0.41 36.37 18.81
CA LEU A 4 -1.55 36.04 19.66
C LEU A 4 -2.83 36.62 19.09
N GLU A 5 -2.74 37.81 18.50
CA GLU A 5 -3.87 38.46 17.83
C GLU A 5 -4.31 37.67 16.60
N LEU A 6 -3.37 37.26 15.74
CA LEU A 6 -3.65 36.42 14.57
C LEU A 6 -4.21 35.04 14.97
N ALA A 7 -3.66 34.42 16.01
CA ALA A 7 -4.18 33.15 16.52
C ALA A 7 -5.61 33.30 17.07
N GLN A 8 -5.92 34.40 17.76
CA GLN A 8 -7.28 34.70 18.22
C GLN A 8 -8.23 34.96 17.05
N GLN A 9 -7.79 35.65 16.01
CA GLN A 9 -8.58 35.85 14.80
C GLN A 9 -8.89 34.51 14.11
N LEU A 10 -7.88 33.65 13.90
CA LEU A 10 -8.07 32.31 13.32
C LEU A 10 -9.01 31.45 14.19
N SER A 11 -8.84 31.50 15.52
CA SER A 11 -9.72 30.81 16.48
C SER A 11 -11.19 31.23 16.34
N ARG A 12 -11.45 32.54 16.15
CA ARG A 12 -12.82 33.07 15.92
C ARG A 12 -13.38 32.63 14.58
N VAL A 13 -12.57 32.62 13.52
CA VAL A 13 -12.97 32.15 12.19
C VAL A 13 -13.34 30.66 12.23
N ILE A 14 -12.50 29.82 12.85
CA ILE A 14 -12.77 28.38 13.02
C ILE A 14 -14.08 28.17 13.80
N LEU A 15 -14.33 28.95 14.85
CA LEU A 15 -15.58 28.88 15.61
C LEU A 15 -16.79 29.23 14.75
N LEU A 16 -16.72 30.32 13.98
CA LEU A 16 -17.80 30.75 13.10
C LEU A 16 -18.11 29.68 12.04
N ILE A 17 -17.07 29.13 11.41
CA ILE A 17 -17.20 28.04 10.43
C ILE A 17 -17.77 26.78 11.08
N GLY A 18 -17.32 26.42 12.29
CA GLY A 18 -17.87 25.31 13.05
C GLY A 18 -19.35 25.47 13.39
N LEU A 19 -19.77 26.67 13.80
CA LEU A 19 -21.17 26.99 14.07
C LEU A 19 -22.02 26.97 12.80
N ALA A 20 -21.49 27.48 11.69
CA ALA A 20 -22.16 27.39 10.39
C ALA A 20 -22.34 25.93 9.95
N ASN A 21 -21.32 25.08 10.10
CA ASN A 21 -21.43 23.64 9.84
C ASN A 21 -22.48 22.97 10.75
N LEU A 22 -22.53 23.35 12.03
CA LEU A 22 -23.54 22.82 12.96
C LEU A 22 -24.96 23.23 12.55
N LEU A 23 -25.15 24.46 12.08
CA LEU A 23 -26.44 24.96 11.59
C LEU A 23 -26.87 24.27 10.28
N LEU A 24 -25.92 24.02 9.38
CA LEU A 24 -26.16 23.36 8.08
C LEU A 24 -26.22 21.82 8.18
N CYS A 25 -25.76 21.25 9.29
CA CYS A 25 -25.72 19.82 9.57
C CYS A 25 -26.99 19.06 9.14
N PRO A 26 -28.23 19.45 9.52
CA PRO A 26 -29.42 18.69 9.14
C PRO A 26 -29.62 18.62 7.62
N PHE A 27 -29.29 19.68 6.89
CA PHE A 27 -29.43 19.71 5.42
C PHE A 27 -28.36 18.85 4.74
N ILE A 28 -27.11 18.95 5.20
CA ILE A 28 -26.01 18.15 4.67
C ILE A 28 -26.27 16.66 4.94
N LEU A 29 -26.75 16.32 6.14
CA LEU A 29 -27.04 14.94 6.51
C LEU A 29 -28.15 14.33 5.64
N VAL A 30 -29.24 15.06 5.38
CA VAL A 30 -30.31 14.57 4.48
C VAL A 30 -29.76 14.30 3.08
N TRP A 31 -28.95 15.22 2.54
CA TRP A 31 -28.31 15.02 1.25
C TRP A 31 -27.39 13.79 1.25
N GLN A 32 -26.53 13.65 2.26
CA GLN A 32 -25.61 12.52 2.38
C GLN A 32 -26.34 11.17 2.49
N VAL A 33 -27.41 11.09 3.28
CA VAL A 33 -28.26 9.89 3.37
C VAL A 33 -28.85 9.53 2.01
N LEU A 34 -29.40 10.52 1.29
CA LEU A 34 -30.01 10.30 -0.02
C LEU A 34 -28.96 9.85 -1.04
N TYR A 35 -27.82 10.52 -1.09
CA TYR A 35 -26.72 10.18 -1.98
C TYR A 35 -26.19 8.77 -1.69
N ALA A 36 -25.90 8.45 -0.44
CA ALA A 36 -25.44 7.11 -0.06
C ALA A 36 -26.48 6.04 -0.40
N PHE A 37 -27.77 6.31 -0.21
CA PHE A 37 -28.83 5.40 -0.60
C PHE A 37 -28.84 5.18 -2.13
N PHE A 38 -28.81 6.23 -2.94
CA PHE A 38 -28.88 6.08 -4.40
C PHE A 38 -27.61 5.45 -5.00
N SER A 39 -26.42 5.80 -4.51
CA SER A 39 -25.16 5.31 -5.08
C SER A 39 -24.81 3.88 -4.62
N TYR A 40 -25.10 3.51 -3.37
CA TYR A 40 -24.67 2.21 -2.83
C TYR A 40 -25.74 1.13 -2.85
N THR A 41 -27.03 1.44 -2.96
CA THR A 41 -28.07 0.39 -2.98
C THR A 41 -27.95 -0.51 -4.21
N GLU A 42 -27.60 0.04 -5.37
CA GLU A 42 -27.35 -0.75 -6.57
C GLU A 42 -26.16 -1.69 -6.40
N VAL A 43 -25.05 -1.16 -5.87
CA VAL A 43 -23.81 -1.91 -5.61
C VAL A 43 -24.05 -3.05 -4.61
N ILE A 44 -24.79 -2.79 -3.53
CA ILE A 44 -25.17 -3.80 -2.53
C ILE A 44 -26.03 -4.91 -3.15
N ARG A 45 -26.94 -4.55 -4.06
CA ARG A 45 -27.81 -5.51 -4.73
C ARG A 45 -27.05 -6.37 -5.73
N ARG A 46 -26.12 -5.78 -6.48
CA ARG A 46 -25.35 -6.47 -7.52
C ARG A 46 -24.27 -7.37 -6.90
N GLU A 47 -23.46 -6.82 -6.00
CA GLU A 47 -22.28 -7.47 -5.43
C GLU A 47 -22.13 -7.11 -3.94
N PRO A 48 -22.82 -7.83 -3.02
CA PRO A 48 -22.75 -7.52 -1.59
C PRO A 48 -21.34 -7.68 -0.99
N GLY A 49 -20.46 -8.47 -1.63
CA GLY A 49 -19.06 -8.63 -1.24
C GLY A 49 -18.21 -7.36 -1.45
N SER A 50 -18.63 -6.42 -2.30
CA SER A 50 -17.89 -5.20 -2.61
C SER A 50 -17.77 -4.25 -1.40
N LEU A 51 -18.72 -4.28 -0.46
CA LEU A 51 -18.63 -3.51 0.79
C LEU A 51 -17.58 -4.06 1.77
N GLY A 52 -17.31 -5.37 1.67
CA GLY A 52 -16.23 -6.04 2.40
C GLY A 52 -14.86 -5.83 1.78
N ALA A 53 -14.80 -5.28 0.56
CA ALA A 53 -13.55 -4.82 -0.02
C ALA A 53 -12.99 -3.64 0.78
N ARG A 54 -11.68 -3.47 0.66
CA ARG A 54 -10.94 -2.40 1.33
C ARG A 54 -10.62 -1.30 0.33
N ARG A 55 -10.29 -0.12 0.84
CA ARG A 55 -9.83 1.02 0.06
C ARG A 55 -8.81 1.81 0.86
N TRP A 56 -7.95 2.55 0.16
CA TRP A 56 -7.10 3.54 0.81
C TRP A 56 -7.97 4.62 1.45
N SER A 57 -7.75 4.86 2.74
CA SER A 57 -8.47 5.89 3.50
C SER A 57 -8.01 7.28 3.07
N LEU A 58 -8.85 8.30 3.31
CA LEU A 58 -8.47 9.69 3.02
C LEU A 58 -7.22 10.10 3.82
N TYR A 59 -7.12 9.61 5.06
CA TYR A 59 -5.90 9.76 5.84
C TYR A 59 -4.71 9.10 5.15
N GLY A 60 -4.84 7.83 4.75
CA GLY A 60 -3.76 7.08 4.11
C GLY A 60 -3.24 7.79 2.87
N ARG A 61 -4.14 8.36 2.05
CA ARG A 61 -3.76 9.18 0.89
C ARG A 61 -2.85 10.36 1.28
N LEU A 62 -3.17 11.10 2.36
CA LEU A 62 -2.36 12.25 2.80
C LEU A 62 -1.07 11.84 3.52
N TYR A 63 -1.14 10.78 4.33
CA TYR A 63 0.01 10.26 5.07
C TYR A 63 1.08 9.74 4.10
N LEU A 64 0.66 8.92 3.13
CA LEU A 64 1.53 8.26 2.17
C LEU A 64 1.98 9.17 1.01
N ARG A 65 1.39 10.35 0.82
CA ARG A 65 1.75 11.28 -0.27
C ARG A 65 3.13 11.91 -0.04
N HIS A 66 3.99 11.88 -1.05
CA HIS A 66 5.27 12.60 -1.05
C HIS A 66 5.06 14.10 -1.25
N PHE A 67 6.07 14.90 -0.93
CA PHE A 67 6.07 16.29 -1.34
C PHE A 67 6.18 16.42 -2.87
N ASN A 68 5.43 17.35 -3.45
CA ASN A 68 5.34 17.59 -4.91
C ASN A 68 4.93 16.37 -5.75
N GLU A 69 4.19 15.41 -5.18
CA GLU A 69 3.58 14.30 -5.92
C GLU A 69 2.21 14.70 -6.46
N LEU A 70 1.98 14.45 -7.76
CA LEU A 70 0.71 14.71 -8.43
C LEU A 70 -0.32 13.62 -8.11
N ASP A 71 -1.61 13.93 -8.23
CA ASP A 71 -2.66 13.01 -7.78
C ASP A 71 -2.74 11.72 -8.60
N HIS A 72 -2.46 11.77 -9.90
CA HIS A 72 -2.37 10.57 -10.74
C HIS A 72 -1.13 9.70 -10.42
N GLU A 73 -0.03 10.30 -9.97
CA GLU A 73 1.17 9.56 -9.53
C GLU A 73 0.89 8.81 -8.23
N LEU A 74 0.27 9.51 -7.27
CA LEU A 74 -0.20 8.92 -6.02
C LEU A 74 -1.21 7.80 -6.29
N HIS A 75 -2.20 8.05 -7.16
CA HIS A 75 -3.21 7.07 -7.51
C HIS A 75 -2.59 5.83 -8.17
N GLY A 76 -1.69 6.02 -9.15
CA GLY A 76 -1.00 4.91 -9.79
C GLY A 76 -0.16 4.08 -8.81
N ARG A 77 0.49 4.72 -7.83
CA ARG A 77 1.27 4.05 -6.81
C ARG A 77 0.40 3.27 -5.82
N LEU A 78 -0.66 3.89 -5.29
CA LEU A 78 -1.61 3.24 -4.39
C LEU A 78 -2.41 2.13 -5.09
N GLY A 79 -2.70 2.27 -6.38
CA GLY A 79 -3.32 1.24 -7.21
C GLY A 79 -2.46 -0.02 -7.29
N ARG A 80 -1.16 0.12 -7.58
CA ARG A 80 -0.19 -1.00 -7.55
C ARG A 80 -0.07 -1.64 -6.16
N GLY A 81 -0.08 -0.80 -5.11
CA GLY A 81 -0.06 -1.25 -3.72
C GLY A 81 -1.35 -1.93 -3.23
N TYR A 82 -2.46 -1.87 -3.97
CA TYR A 82 -3.77 -2.38 -3.53
C TYR A 82 -3.76 -3.90 -3.33
N LYS A 83 -3.36 -4.66 -4.35
CA LYS A 83 -3.31 -6.13 -4.31
C LYS A 83 -2.41 -6.67 -3.18
N PRO A 84 -1.14 -6.25 -3.02
CA PRO A 84 -0.30 -6.73 -1.93
C PRO A 84 -0.87 -6.36 -0.55
N THR A 85 -1.45 -5.16 -0.40
CA THR A 85 -2.07 -4.74 0.88
C THR A 85 -3.33 -5.54 1.19
N SER A 86 -4.16 -5.84 0.19
CA SER A 86 -5.32 -6.70 0.36
C SER A 86 -4.91 -8.13 0.75
N LYS A 87 -3.87 -8.70 0.12
CA LYS A 87 -3.32 -10.01 0.51
C LYS A 87 -2.81 -9.99 1.96
N TYR A 88 -2.09 -8.94 2.36
CA TYR A 88 -1.63 -8.76 3.74
C TYR A 88 -2.80 -8.68 4.73
N MET A 89 -3.82 -7.85 4.47
CA MET A 89 -4.96 -7.71 5.40
C MET A 89 -5.83 -8.96 5.48
N ASN A 90 -5.99 -9.68 4.36
CA ASN A 90 -6.68 -10.97 4.36
C ASN A 90 -5.89 -12.04 5.12
N SER A 91 -4.61 -11.79 5.46
CA SER A 91 -3.83 -12.67 6.32
C SER A 91 -4.18 -12.71 7.79
N PHE A 92 -4.93 -11.72 8.22
CA PHE A 92 -5.42 -11.64 9.57
C PHE A 92 -6.86 -12.11 9.61
N THR A 93 -7.03 -13.42 9.75
CA THR A 93 -8.36 -14.02 9.95
C THR A 93 -8.65 -14.11 11.45
N SER A 94 -9.87 -13.73 11.84
CA SER A 94 -10.31 -13.86 13.23
C SER A 94 -10.98 -15.23 13.44
N PRO A 95 -10.41 -16.13 14.27
CA PRO A 95 -10.93 -17.50 14.42
C PRO A 95 -12.38 -17.56 14.89
N LEU A 96 -12.78 -16.66 15.79
CA LEU A 96 -14.15 -16.60 16.30
C LEU A 96 -15.17 -16.27 15.20
N LEU A 97 -14.87 -15.26 14.37
CA LEU A 97 -15.75 -14.89 13.25
C LEU A 97 -15.90 -16.04 12.27
N THR A 98 -14.80 -16.75 11.96
CA THR A 98 -14.83 -17.92 11.08
C THR A 98 -15.71 -19.04 11.65
N VAL A 99 -15.63 -19.31 12.95
CA VAL A 99 -16.48 -20.32 13.60
C VAL A 99 -17.96 -19.91 13.56
N PHE A 100 -18.29 -18.65 13.84
CA PHE A 100 -19.66 -18.16 13.73
C PHE A 100 -20.18 -18.23 12.30
N ALA A 101 -19.38 -17.80 11.33
CA ALA A 101 -19.70 -17.84 9.90
C ALA A 101 -19.98 -19.27 9.42
N LYS A 102 -19.12 -20.23 9.77
CA LYS A 102 -19.31 -21.66 9.43
C LYS A 102 -20.61 -22.22 10.02
N ASN A 103 -20.91 -21.93 11.29
CA ASN A 103 -22.14 -22.39 11.94
C ASN A 103 -23.40 -21.76 11.31
N ILE A 104 -23.40 -20.44 11.09
CA ILE A 104 -24.53 -19.73 10.47
C ILE A 104 -24.78 -20.28 9.06
N ALA A 105 -23.73 -20.46 8.25
CA ALA A 105 -23.83 -21.03 6.92
C ALA A 105 -24.38 -22.46 6.93
N PHE A 106 -24.02 -23.29 7.92
CA PHE A 106 -24.54 -24.65 8.06
C PHE A 106 -26.02 -24.68 8.42
N PHE A 107 -26.45 -23.94 9.45
CA PHE A 107 -27.86 -23.91 9.87
C PHE A 107 -28.77 -23.29 8.80
N SER A 108 -28.38 -22.15 8.22
CA SER A 108 -29.15 -21.54 7.14
C SER A 108 -29.16 -22.40 5.87
N GLY A 109 -28.02 -23.01 5.52
CA GLY A 109 -27.90 -23.91 4.38
C GLY A 109 -28.73 -25.19 4.48
N SER A 110 -28.79 -25.79 5.67
CA SER A 110 -29.62 -26.98 5.91
C SER A 110 -31.12 -26.70 5.78
N VAL A 111 -31.61 -25.60 6.37
CA VAL A 111 -33.01 -25.18 6.21
C VAL A 111 -33.31 -24.84 4.74
N LEU A 112 -32.42 -24.10 4.07
CA LEU A 112 -32.58 -23.76 2.66
C LEU A 112 -32.62 -25.01 1.77
N ALA A 113 -31.75 -25.99 2.01
CA ALA A 113 -31.73 -27.24 1.24
C ALA A 113 -33.04 -28.02 1.37
N VAL A 114 -33.63 -28.08 2.57
CA VAL A 114 -34.94 -28.71 2.80
C VAL A 114 -36.05 -27.96 2.06
N LEU A 115 -36.07 -26.62 2.13
CA LEU A 115 -37.05 -25.82 1.40
C LEU A 115 -36.93 -26.01 -0.11
N ILE A 116 -35.70 -26.00 -0.64
CA ILE A 116 -35.45 -26.26 -2.08
C ILE A 116 -35.94 -27.66 -2.47
N ALA A 117 -35.64 -28.69 -1.68
CA ALA A 117 -36.09 -30.06 -1.96
C ALA A 117 -37.63 -30.17 -1.97
N LEU A 118 -38.32 -29.52 -1.04
CA LEU A 118 -39.78 -29.47 -1.01
C LEU A 118 -40.36 -28.72 -2.22
N THR A 119 -39.74 -27.61 -2.65
CA THR A 119 -40.19 -26.88 -3.84
C THR A 119 -39.94 -27.64 -5.15
N ILE A 120 -38.94 -28.54 -5.20
CA ILE A 120 -38.70 -29.42 -6.35
C ILE A 120 -39.71 -30.58 -6.34
N TYR A 121 -40.09 -31.07 -5.17
CA TYR A 121 -41.08 -32.13 -5.03
C TYR A 121 -42.49 -31.67 -5.40
N ASP A 122 -42.85 -30.46 -4.96
CA ASP A 122 -44.15 -29.86 -5.20
C ASP A 122 -44.00 -28.34 -5.43
N GLU A 123 -44.34 -27.89 -6.63
CA GLU A 123 -44.26 -26.48 -7.01
C GLU A 123 -45.24 -25.60 -6.21
N ASP A 124 -46.34 -26.18 -5.69
CA ASP A 124 -47.35 -25.45 -4.91
C ASP A 124 -46.78 -24.93 -3.58
N VAL A 125 -45.67 -25.50 -3.10
CA VAL A 125 -44.93 -25.03 -1.92
C VAL A 125 -44.43 -23.60 -2.12
N LEU A 126 -44.11 -23.16 -3.35
CA LEU A 126 -43.71 -21.77 -3.60
C LEU A 126 -44.84 -20.75 -3.37
N THR A 127 -46.09 -21.19 -3.50
CA THR A 127 -47.27 -20.31 -3.33
C THR A 127 -47.64 -20.10 -1.86
N VAL A 128 -47.11 -20.92 -0.95
CA VAL A 128 -47.33 -20.82 0.48
C VAL A 128 -46.73 -19.53 1.03
N GLN A 129 -47.48 -18.89 1.93
CA GLN A 129 -47.10 -17.61 2.52
C GLN A 129 -45.69 -17.66 3.13
N HIS A 130 -44.87 -16.69 2.77
CA HIS A 130 -43.49 -16.50 3.24
C HIS A 130 -42.42 -17.50 2.77
N ILE A 131 -42.74 -18.56 2.01
CA ILE A 131 -41.71 -19.53 1.57
C ILE A 131 -40.70 -18.87 0.62
N LEU A 132 -41.17 -18.12 -0.38
CA LEU A 132 -40.29 -17.40 -1.29
C LEU A 132 -39.40 -16.37 -0.56
N THR A 133 -39.97 -15.62 0.39
CA THR A 133 -39.20 -14.68 1.20
C THR A 133 -38.20 -15.40 2.11
N ALA A 134 -38.54 -16.56 2.68
CA ALA A 134 -37.62 -17.34 3.50
C ALA A 134 -36.45 -17.89 2.68
N ILE A 135 -36.70 -18.41 1.47
CA ILE A 135 -35.66 -18.88 0.53
C ILE A 135 -34.70 -17.73 0.19
N THR A 136 -35.21 -16.56 -0.17
CA THR A 136 -34.37 -15.39 -0.51
C THR A 136 -33.55 -14.89 0.67
N VAL A 137 -34.14 -14.76 1.86
CA VAL A 137 -33.43 -14.31 3.07
C VAL A 137 -32.37 -15.33 3.49
N LEU A 138 -32.69 -16.62 3.50
CA LEU A 138 -31.71 -17.67 3.81
C LEU A 138 -30.56 -17.68 2.79
N GLY A 139 -30.86 -17.48 1.51
CA GLY A 139 -29.85 -17.34 0.46
C GLY A 139 -28.89 -16.17 0.72
N VAL A 140 -29.41 -14.99 1.06
CA VAL A 140 -28.60 -13.81 1.41
C VAL A 140 -27.75 -14.08 2.66
N VAL A 141 -28.33 -14.67 3.70
CA VAL A 141 -27.60 -15.03 4.94
C VAL A 141 -26.46 -15.99 4.65
N ILE A 142 -26.65 -17.00 3.81
CA ILE A 142 -25.59 -17.95 3.43
C ILE A 142 -24.48 -17.24 2.65
N THR A 143 -24.82 -16.38 1.70
CA THR A 143 -23.84 -15.63 0.90
C THR A 143 -22.98 -14.73 1.80
N ILE A 144 -23.60 -14.01 2.73
CA ILE A 144 -22.89 -13.18 3.72
C ILE A 144 -22.05 -14.03 4.66
N ALA A 145 -22.58 -15.15 5.16
CA ALA A 145 -21.83 -16.03 6.04
C ALA A 145 -20.59 -16.62 5.32
N ARG A 146 -20.72 -17.01 4.05
CA ARG A 146 -19.60 -17.50 3.25
C ARG A 146 -18.55 -16.45 2.95
N SER A 147 -18.90 -15.17 2.81
CA SER A 147 -17.90 -14.12 2.59
C SER A 147 -16.95 -13.91 3.78
N PHE A 148 -17.31 -14.38 4.97
CA PHE A 148 -16.46 -14.34 6.16
C PHE A 148 -15.60 -15.60 6.36
N ILE A 149 -15.77 -16.63 5.53
CA ILE A 149 -14.97 -17.85 5.60
C ILE A 149 -13.73 -17.64 4.71
N PRO A 150 -12.51 -17.59 5.29
CA PRO A 150 -11.30 -17.43 4.50
C PRO A 150 -10.95 -18.70 3.72
N ASP A 151 -10.16 -18.54 2.65
CA ASP A 151 -9.65 -19.65 1.85
C ASP A 151 -8.71 -20.55 2.67
N GLU A 152 -8.91 -21.87 2.58
CA GLU A 152 -8.16 -22.89 3.33
C GLU A 152 -6.74 -23.09 2.77
N HIS A 153 -6.48 -22.68 1.52
CA HIS A 153 -5.20 -22.89 0.83
C HIS A 153 -4.29 -21.65 0.77
N MET A 154 -4.60 -20.59 1.51
CA MET A 154 -3.78 -19.37 1.49
C MET A 154 -2.48 -19.53 2.30
N VAL A 155 -1.34 -19.29 1.65
CA VAL A 155 0.00 -19.38 2.28
C VAL A 155 0.31 -18.08 3.03
N TRP A 156 0.66 -18.21 4.32
CA TRP A 156 0.88 -17.07 5.22
C TRP A 156 2.36 -16.70 5.32
N CYS A 157 2.75 -15.57 4.71
CA CYS A 157 4.04 -14.91 4.98
C CYS A 157 3.81 -13.40 5.19
N PRO A 158 3.29 -12.98 6.37
CA PRO A 158 2.92 -11.58 6.62
C PRO A 158 4.10 -10.62 6.50
N GLU A 159 5.31 -11.04 6.87
CA GLU A 159 6.51 -10.20 6.74
C GLU A 159 6.86 -9.92 5.28
N GLN A 160 6.76 -10.92 4.40
CA GLN A 160 7.00 -10.74 2.97
C GLN A 160 5.91 -9.88 2.34
N LEU A 161 4.65 -10.14 2.67
CA LEU A 161 3.53 -9.34 2.18
C LEU A 161 3.67 -7.88 2.60
N LEU A 162 4.04 -7.61 3.86
CA LEU A 162 4.27 -6.25 4.35
C LEU A 162 5.47 -5.59 3.64
N GLN A 163 6.50 -6.34 3.29
CA GLN A 163 7.60 -5.82 2.47
C GLN A 163 7.18 -5.51 1.02
N CYS A 164 6.29 -6.32 0.43
CA CYS A 164 5.66 -6.00 -0.86
C CYS A 164 4.79 -4.75 -0.78
N VAL A 165 4.08 -4.56 0.34
CA VAL A 165 3.31 -3.33 0.61
C VAL A 165 4.25 -2.13 0.68
N LEU A 166 5.32 -2.22 1.48
CA LEU A 166 6.34 -1.19 1.64
C LEU A 166 6.93 -0.73 0.29
N ALA A 167 7.22 -1.68 -0.60
CA ALA A 167 7.75 -1.39 -1.93
C ALA A 167 6.88 -0.39 -2.70
N HIS A 168 5.56 -0.42 -2.51
CA HIS A 168 4.62 0.46 -3.21
C HIS A 168 4.24 1.70 -2.39
N ILE A 169 4.01 1.57 -1.09
CA ILE A 169 3.54 2.72 -0.27
C ILE A 169 4.66 3.64 0.19
N HIS A 170 5.92 3.18 0.13
CA HIS A 170 7.18 3.85 0.51
C HIS A 170 7.31 4.28 1.97
N TYR A 171 6.21 4.55 2.66
CA TYR A 171 6.19 5.01 4.05
C TYR A 171 5.66 3.91 4.97
N MET A 172 6.46 3.56 5.97
CA MET A 172 6.14 2.57 6.99
C MET A 172 6.78 2.99 8.31
N PRO A 173 6.03 2.99 9.43
CA PRO A 173 6.59 3.18 10.76
C PRO A 173 7.66 2.12 11.11
N ASP A 174 8.69 2.53 11.85
CA ASP A 174 9.83 1.66 12.15
C ASP A 174 9.46 0.41 12.96
N HIS A 175 8.43 0.48 13.81
CA HIS A 175 8.00 -0.62 14.68
C HIS A 175 7.27 -1.75 13.94
N TRP A 176 6.85 -1.53 12.70
CA TRP A 176 6.12 -2.53 11.90
C TRP A 176 7.01 -3.69 11.45
N ARG A 177 8.28 -3.41 11.10
CA ARG A 177 9.19 -4.43 10.60
C ARG A 177 9.62 -5.37 11.71
N GLY A 178 9.63 -6.68 11.43
CA GLY A 178 9.85 -7.73 12.42
C GLY A 178 8.65 -8.01 13.33
N HIS A 179 7.56 -7.23 13.18
CA HIS A 179 6.31 -7.37 13.90
C HIS A 179 5.11 -7.44 12.95
N ALA A 180 5.31 -7.88 11.70
CA ALA A 180 4.27 -7.87 10.69
C ALA A 180 3.07 -8.75 11.05
N ASN A 181 3.23 -9.75 11.92
CA ASN A 181 2.18 -10.66 12.38
C ASN A 181 1.41 -10.20 13.62
N LYS A 182 1.76 -9.04 14.21
CA LYS A 182 1.05 -8.51 15.40
C LYS A 182 -0.26 -7.82 15.00
N SER A 183 -1.25 -7.89 15.89
CA SER A 183 -2.53 -7.18 15.70
C SER A 183 -2.37 -5.66 15.71
N GLU A 184 -1.41 -5.14 16.46
CA GLU A 184 -1.07 -3.71 16.51
C GLU A 184 -0.71 -3.18 15.12
N THR A 185 0.26 -3.82 14.45
CA THR A 185 0.65 -3.51 13.06
C THR A 185 -0.54 -3.59 12.11
N ARG A 186 -1.35 -4.65 12.22
CA ARG A 186 -2.57 -4.81 11.41
C ARG A 186 -3.54 -3.65 11.61
N ASP A 187 -3.75 -3.20 12.86
CA ASP A 187 -4.70 -2.15 13.19
C ASP A 187 -4.25 -0.79 12.66
N GLU A 188 -2.94 -0.51 12.69
CA GLU A 188 -2.39 0.70 12.08
C GLU A 188 -2.45 0.64 10.54
N VAL A 189 -2.15 -0.51 9.92
CA VAL A 189 -2.36 -0.71 8.48
C VAL A 189 -3.84 -0.54 8.12
N ALA A 190 -4.77 -0.98 8.98
CA ALA A 190 -6.20 -0.82 8.77
C ALA A 190 -6.64 0.66 8.78
N GLN A 191 -5.93 1.55 9.48
CA GLN A 191 -6.19 3.00 9.42
C GLN A 191 -5.82 3.57 8.04
N LEU A 192 -4.78 3.04 7.39
CA LEU A 192 -4.40 3.43 6.02
C LEU A 192 -5.30 2.75 4.97
N PHE A 193 -5.71 1.50 5.23
CA PHE A 193 -6.41 0.64 4.29
C PHE A 193 -7.70 0.06 4.90
N GLN A 194 -8.72 0.91 4.94
CA GLN A 194 -9.98 0.68 5.64
C GLN A 194 -11.02 -0.05 4.78
N TYR A 195 -12.03 -0.64 5.42
CA TYR A 195 -13.16 -1.23 4.70
C TYR A 195 -14.01 -0.15 4.01
N LYS A 196 -14.56 -0.48 2.83
CA LYS A 196 -15.48 0.42 2.10
C LYS A 196 -16.73 0.72 2.93
N ALA A 197 -17.25 -0.25 3.68
CA ALA A 197 -18.37 -0.01 4.61
C ALA A 197 -18.03 1.00 5.73
N VAL A 198 -16.81 0.97 6.28
CA VAL A 198 -16.37 1.91 7.31
C VAL A 198 -16.26 3.32 6.71
N PHE A 199 -15.71 3.44 5.51
CA PHE A 199 -15.66 4.70 4.77
C PHE A 199 -17.06 5.32 4.59
N ILE A 200 -18.05 4.53 4.15
CA ILE A 200 -19.43 5.03 3.96
C ILE A 200 -20.04 5.50 5.29
N LEU A 201 -19.78 4.75 6.38
CA LEU A 201 -20.24 5.13 7.71
C LEU A 201 -19.58 6.44 8.19
N GLU A 202 -18.28 6.61 7.94
CA GLU A 202 -17.54 7.85 8.25
C GLU A 202 -18.10 9.04 7.48
N GLU A 203 -18.41 8.90 6.18
CA GLU A 203 -19.04 9.95 5.38
C GLU A 203 -20.43 10.32 5.90
N LEU A 204 -21.22 9.32 6.31
CA LEU A 204 -22.55 9.54 6.86
C LEU A 204 -22.51 10.26 8.22
N LEU A 205 -21.52 9.96 9.05
CA LEU A 205 -21.31 10.59 10.35
C LEU A 205 -20.56 11.93 10.24
N SER A 206 -19.89 12.21 9.13
CA SER A 206 -19.05 13.40 8.93
C SER A 206 -19.78 14.72 9.22
N PRO A 207 -21.01 14.98 8.71
CA PRO A 207 -21.73 16.23 8.97
C PRO A 207 -22.01 16.46 10.47
N ILE A 208 -22.18 15.37 11.23
CA ILE A 208 -22.40 15.42 12.68
C ILE A 208 -21.09 15.71 13.39
N VAL A 209 -20.03 14.95 13.10
CA VAL A 209 -18.78 14.97 13.86
C VAL A 209 -17.91 16.20 13.55
N THR A 210 -17.87 16.64 12.29
CA THR A 210 -17.04 17.76 11.81
C THR A 210 -17.19 19.05 12.62
N PRO A 211 -18.41 19.59 12.89
CA PRO A 211 -18.54 20.81 13.67
C PRO A 211 -17.97 20.68 15.09
N PHE A 212 -18.06 19.51 15.74
CA PHE A 212 -17.45 19.28 17.06
C PHE A 212 -15.92 19.26 16.99
N ILE A 213 -15.34 18.64 15.96
CA ILE A 213 -13.88 18.66 15.76
C ILE A 213 -13.40 20.10 15.54
N LEU A 214 -14.08 20.87 14.71
CA LEU A 214 -13.72 22.27 14.45
C LEU A 214 -13.79 23.14 15.72
N ILE A 215 -14.91 23.08 16.45
CA ILE A 215 -15.16 23.95 17.61
C ILE A 215 -14.26 23.59 18.80
N PHE A 216 -14.07 22.30 19.08
CA PHE A 216 -13.41 21.85 20.31
C PHE A 216 -11.94 21.46 20.12
N HIS A 217 -11.57 20.88 18.98
CA HIS A 217 -10.20 20.37 18.78
C HIS A 217 -9.36 21.35 17.97
N LEU A 218 -9.79 21.70 16.75
CA LEU A 218 -9.00 22.50 15.83
C LEU A 218 -8.78 23.93 16.35
N ARG A 219 -9.83 24.52 16.95
CA ARG A 219 -9.78 25.87 17.53
C ARG A 219 -8.65 26.04 18.55
N ASN A 220 -8.41 25.04 19.39
CA ASN A 220 -7.38 25.08 20.44
C ASN A 220 -5.96 25.04 19.87
N LYS A 221 -5.79 24.51 18.65
CA LYS A 221 -4.51 24.43 17.93
C LYS A 221 -4.21 25.65 17.04
N SER A 222 -5.05 26.69 17.08
CA SER A 222 -4.88 27.90 16.25
C SER A 222 -3.51 28.57 16.41
N LEU A 223 -2.93 28.60 17.61
CA LEU A 223 -1.61 29.16 17.84
C LEU A 223 -0.51 28.34 17.12
N GLU A 224 -0.56 27.01 17.25
CA GLU A 224 0.38 26.10 16.60
C GLU A 224 0.29 26.20 15.07
N ILE A 225 -0.92 26.35 14.53
CA ILE A 225 -1.13 26.53 13.08
C ILE A 225 -0.48 27.84 12.60
N ILE A 226 -0.68 28.95 13.31
CA ILE A 226 -0.05 30.24 12.95
C ILE A 226 1.47 30.16 13.07
N ASP A 227 1.99 29.51 14.11
CA ASP A 227 3.43 29.31 14.26
C ASP A 227 3.99 28.40 13.14
N PHE A 228 3.23 27.39 12.69
CA PHE A 228 3.59 26.56 11.55
C PHE A 228 3.72 27.38 10.27
N PHE A 229 2.68 28.15 9.89
CA PHE A 229 2.74 29.00 8.69
C PHE A 229 3.84 30.06 8.77
N ARG A 230 4.11 30.62 9.95
CA ARG A 230 5.21 31.59 10.10
C ARG A 230 6.59 30.94 9.90
N ASN A 231 6.78 29.74 10.43
CA ASN A 231 8.10 29.09 10.48
C ASN A 231 8.40 28.25 9.21
N PHE A 232 7.37 27.76 8.53
CA PHE A 232 7.48 26.80 7.42
C PHE A 232 6.90 27.34 6.10
N THR A 233 6.84 28.66 5.93
CA THR A 233 6.57 29.30 4.63
C THR A 233 7.83 29.98 4.12
N VAL A 234 8.17 29.72 2.86
CA VAL A 234 9.35 30.28 2.19
C VAL A 234 8.93 30.81 0.83
N GLU A 235 9.35 32.03 0.51
CA GLU A 235 9.13 32.63 -0.80
C GLU A 235 10.16 32.12 -1.80
N VAL A 236 9.69 31.51 -2.89
CA VAL A 236 10.53 31.03 -3.99
C VAL A 236 10.29 31.89 -5.23
N VAL A 237 11.39 32.40 -5.81
CA VAL A 237 11.35 33.26 -7.00
C VAL A 237 10.65 32.54 -8.16
N GLY A 238 9.62 33.16 -8.71
CA GLY A 238 8.84 32.63 -9.84
C GLY A 238 7.66 31.74 -9.46
N VAL A 239 7.53 31.32 -8.20
CA VAL A 239 6.39 30.52 -7.70
C VAL A 239 5.57 31.29 -6.66
N GLY A 240 6.24 31.96 -5.73
CA GLY A 240 5.61 32.65 -4.59
C GLY A 240 5.82 31.91 -3.27
N ASP A 241 4.90 32.09 -2.32
CA ASP A 241 4.95 31.49 -1.00
C ASP A 241 4.60 30.00 -1.04
N ILE A 242 5.54 29.15 -0.65
CA ILE A 242 5.36 27.69 -0.60
C ILE A 242 5.69 27.13 0.78
N CYS A 243 5.24 25.90 1.01
CA CYS A 243 5.64 25.12 2.18
C CYS A 243 7.15 24.81 2.12
N SER A 244 7.86 25.05 3.22
CA SER A 244 9.31 24.85 3.31
C SER A 244 9.73 23.40 3.08
N PHE A 245 8.91 22.44 3.54
CA PHE A 245 9.13 21.01 3.32
C PHE A 245 9.01 20.61 1.85
N ALA A 246 8.21 21.34 1.06
CA ALA A 246 8.04 21.08 -0.37
C ALA A 246 9.28 21.43 -1.20
N GLN A 247 10.25 22.17 -0.64
CA GLN A 247 11.56 22.35 -1.27
C GLN A 247 12.42 21.08 -1.25
N MET A 248 12.03 20.08 -0.43
CA MET A 248 12.78 18.84 -0.23
C MET A 248 14.25 19.12 0.16
N ASP A 249 14.45 20.19 0.95
CA ASP A 249 15.76 20.60 1.45
C ASP A 249 16.18 19.73 2.63
N ILE A 250 17.09 18.81 2.34
CA ILE A 250 17.62 17.85 3.30
C ILE A 250 18.32 18.54 4.47
N ARG A 251 19.07 19.62 4.25
CA ARG A 251 19.81 20.25 5.34
C ARG A 251 18.88 20.85 6.40
N ARG A 252 17.74 21.41 5.97
CA ARG A 252 16.79 22.11 6.83
C ARG A 252 15.70 21.22 7.41
N HIS A 253 15.24 20.21 6.68
CA HIS A 253 14.09 19.38 7.08
C HIS A 253 14.37 17.87 6.96
N GLY A 254 15.60 17.46 6.73
CA GLY A 254 15.97 16.05 6.70
C GLY A 254 15.90 15.43 8.09
N ASN A 255 15.78 14.10 8.13
CA ASN A 255 15.72 13.32 9.34
C ASN A 255 17.10 12.72 9.66
N PRO A 256 17.73 13.06 10.80
CA PRO A 256 19.08 12.61 11.12
C PRO A 256 19.21 11.09 11.22
N THR A 257 18.12 10.35 11.48
CA THR A 257 18.17 8.88 11.55
C THR A 257 18.20 8.21 10.17
N TRP A 258 17.80 8.92 9.12
CA TRP A 258 17.77 8.44 7.73
C TRP A 258 19.03 8.80 6.94
N MET A 259 19.94 9.57 7.55
CA MET A 259 21.18 10.06 6.95
C MET A 259 22.41 9.63 7.72
N SER A 260 23.57 9.78 7.08
CA SER A 260 24.86 9.66 7.78
C SER A 260 25.11 10.90 8.65
N GLU A 261 25.73 10.72 9.81
CA GLU A 261 25.92 11.77 10.82
C GLU A 261 26.51 13.07 10.22
N GLY A 262 25.90 14.21 10.55
CA GLY A 262 26.41 15.56 10.20
C GLY A 262 25.85 16.19 8.93
N GLN A 263 24.88 15.57 8.25
CA GLN A 263 24.30 16.11 7.00
C GLN A 263 23.05 17.00 7.18
N THR A 264 22.58 17.19 8.42
CA THR A 264 21.35 17.93 8.72
C THR A 264 21.50 18.84 9.93
N GLU A 265 20.93 20.04 9.80
CA GLU A 265 20.88 21.07 10.84
C GLU A 265 19.48 21.18 11.47
N ALA A 266 18.53 20.33 11.04
CA ALA A 266 17.15 20.32 11.50
C ALA A 266 17.04 19.96 12.98
N SER A 267 16.28 20.76 13.73
CA SER A 267 15.82 20.38 15.06
C SER A 267 14.65 19.39 14.98
N ILE A 268 14.30 18.73 16.10
CA ILE A 268 13.15 17.79 16.17
C ILE A 268 11.85 18.43 15.67
N TYR A 269 11.67 19.74 15.87
CA TYR A 269 10.48 20.45 15.41
C TYR A 269 10.50 20.76 13.89
N GLN A 270 11.69 20.81 13.28
CA GLN A 270 11.87 21.20 11.88
C GLN A 270 12.11 20.02 10.93
N GLN A 271 12.46 18.85 11.45
CA GLN A 271 12.65 17.65 10.63
C GLN A 271 11.31 17.11 10.11
N ALA A 272 11.34 16.49 8.93
CA ALA A 272 10.22 15.68 8.47
C ALA A 272 10.27 14.29 9.11
N GLU A 273 9.11 13.78 9.53
CA GLU A 273 8.99 12.46 10.13
C GLU A 273 9.13 11.35 9.07
N ASN A 274 9.57 10.16 9.50
CA ASN A 274 9.60 8.92 8.70
C ASN A 274 10.32 9.04 7.34
N GLY A 275 11.41 9.81 7.28
CA GLY A 275 12.21 9.96 6.06
C GLY A 275 11.49 10.65 4.91
N LYS A 276 10.45 11.45 5.20
CA LYS A 276 9.57 12.04 4.18
C LYS A 276 10.30 12.97 3.22
N THR A 277 11.26 13.76 3.71
CA THR A 277 12.08 14.65 2.86
C THR A 277 12.93 13.85 1.88
N GLU A 278 13.60 12.81 2.36
CA GLU A 278 14.56 12.00 1.60
C GLU A 278 13.85 11.14 0.54
N LEU A 279 12.77 10.46 0.94
CA LEU A 279 11.97 9.64 0.02
C LEU A 279 11.25 10.52 -1.02
N SER A 280 10.75 11.70 -0.63
CA SER A 280 10.14 12.64 -1.58
C SER A 280 11.14 13.17 -2.59
N LEU A 281 12.36 13.51 -2.15
CA LEU A 281 13.42 13.96 -3.05
C LEU A 281 13.78 12.87 -4.06
N MET A 282 13.92 11.63 -3.60
CA MET A 282 14.23 10.50 -4.48
C MET A 282 13.12 10.28 -5.50
N HIS A 283 11.87 10.23 -5.04
CA HIS A 283 10.68 10.10 -5.90
C HIS A 283 10.65 11.20 -6.96
N PHE A 284 10.78 12.46 -6.56
CA PHE A 284 10.73 13.60 -7.47
C PHE A 284 11.87 13.58 -8.50
N THR A 285 13.08 13.15 -8.10
CA THR A 285 14.25 13.04 -8.99
C THR A 285 14.06 11.95 -10.05
N ILE A 286 13.52 10.79 -9.66
CA ILE A 286 13.28 9.66 -10.57
C ILE A 286 12.16 10.00 -11.56
N GLN A 287 11.08 10.61 -11.06
CA GLN A 287 9.92 10.97 -11.85
C GLN A 287 10.18 12.15 -12.80
N ASN A 288 11.13 13.04 -12.45
CA ASN A 288 11.50 14.21 -13.25
C ASN A 288 12.99 14.21 -13.63
N PRO A 289 13.46 13.35 -14.56
CA PRO A 289 14.88 13.24 -14.90
C PRO A 289 15.54 14.50 -15.45
N ARG A 290 14.74 15.45 -15.98
CA ARG A 290 15.23 16.74 -16.51
C ARG A 290 15.40 17.80 -15.43
N TRP A 291 14.90 17.55 -14.22
CA TRP A 291 15.03 18.48 -13.11
C TRP A 291 16.48 18.50 -12.62
N GLN A 292 16.99 19.70 -12.35
CA GLN A 292 18.34 19.89 -11.80
C GLN A 292 18.23 20.11 -10.29
N PRO A 293 18.68 19.14 -9.47
CA PRO A 293 18.62 19.28 -8.02
C PRO A 293 19.55 20.39 -7.53
N PRO A 294 19.17 21.14 -6.48
CA PRO A 294 20.08 22.05 -5.77
C PRO A 294 21.34 21.33 -5.27
N GLN A 295 22.41 22.09 -4.99
CA GLN A 295 23.72 21.53 -4.62
C GLN A 295 23.61 20.51 -3.47
N GLU A 296 22.91 20.84 -2.40
CA GLU A 296 22.76 19.97 -1.22
C GLU A 296 22.02 18.67 -1.53
N SER A 297 20.88 18.77 -2.25
CA SER A 297 20.12 17.63 -2.73
C SER A 297 20.95 16.74 -3.67
N SER A 298 21.75 17.37 -4.55
CA SER A 298 22.62 16.65 -5.49
C SER A 298 23.72 15.86 -4.77
N LEU A 299 24.30 16.41 -3.69
CA LEU A 299 25.29 15.73 -2.87
C LEU A 299 24.69 14.49 -2.21
N PHE A 300 23.52 14.61 -1.60
CA PHE A 300 22.81 13.47 -1.01
C PHE A 300 22.51 12.38 -2.05
N ILE A 301 21.93 12.76 -3.20
CA ILE A 301 21.60 11.82 -4.27
C ILE A 301 22.86 11.10 -4.76
N SER A 302 23.95 11.85 -4.97
CA SER A 302 25.24 11.27 -5.41
C SER A 302 25.83 10.31 -4.38
N HIS A 303 25.75 10.65 -3.09
CA HIS A 303 26.20 9.80 -2.00
C HIS A 303 25.38 8.51 -1.90
N LEU A 304 24.04 8.62 -2.00
CA LEU A 304 23.17 7.45 -1.99
C LEU A 304 23.43 6.55 -3.20
N LYS A 305 23.53 7.12 -4.41
CA LYS A 305 23.86 6.35 -5.63
C LYS A 305 25.23 5.69 -5.54
N GLY A 306 26.24 6.39 -4.99
CA GLY A 306 27.56 5.83 -4.74
C GLY A 306 27.53 4.68 -3.75
N LYS A 307 26.73 4.80 -2.67
CA LYS A 307 26.54 3.72 -1.69
C LYS A 307 25.82 2.51 -2.30
N VAL A 308 24.77 2.72 -3.09
CA VAL A 308 24.10 1.67 -3.86
C VAL A 308 25.09 0.93 -4.77
N GLN A 309 25.94 1.65 -5.50
CA GLN A 309 26.96 1.04 -6.36
C GLN A 309 28.02 0.27 -5.58
N HIS A 310 28.44 0.79 -4.43
CA HIS A 310 29.40 0.11 -3.55
C HIS A 310 28.81 -1.19 -2.98
N ASP A 311 27.58 -1.12 -2.46
CA ASP A 311 26.91 -2.29 -1.89
C ASP A 311 26.56 -3.34 -2.96
N ALA A 312 26.28 -2.91 -4.20
CA ALA A 312 26.10 -3.80 -5.34
C ALA A 312 27.35 -4.61 -5.69
N GLN A 313 28.56 -4.08 -5.46
CA GLN A 313 29.81 -4.81 -5.70
C GLN A 313 30.02 -5.97 -4.71
N GLY A 314 29.47 -5.83 -3.50
CA GLY A 314 29.45 -6.90 -2.49
C GLY A 314 28.17 -7.77 -2.54
N GLY A 315 27.21 -7.40 -3.39
CA GLY A 315 25.90 -8.01 -3.48
C GLY A 315 25.80 -9.22 -4.41
N PRO A 316 24.65 -9.91 -4.42
CA PRO A 316 24.37 -11.00 -5.35
C PRO A 316 24.33 -10.51 -6.80
N SER A 317 24.70 -11.36 -7.76
CA SER A 317 24.69 -10.99 -9.18
C SER A 317 23.27 -10.79 -9.70
N THR A 318 23.03 -9.76 -10.50
CA THR A 318 21.69 -9.44 -11.04
C THR A 318 21.12 -10.54 -11.92
N GLN A 319 21.96 -11.23 -12.70
CA GLN A 319 21.53 -12.37 -13.50
C GLN A 319 21.00 -13.53 -12.66
N LEU A 320 21.54 -13.72 -11.45
CA LEU A 320 21.04 -14.72 -10.49
C LEU A 320 19.67 -14.31 -9.96
N LEU A 321 19.52 -13.08 -9.50
CA LEU A 321 18.26 -12.53 -8.98
C LEU A 321 17.12 -12.65 -10.00
N LEU A 322 17.37 -12.23 -11.23
CA LEU A 322 16.37 -12.26 -12.31
C LEU A 322 16.03 -13.68 -12.75
N SER A 323 16.93 -14.66 -12.57
CA SER A 323 16.64 -16.07 -12.85
C SER A 323 15.77 -16.73 -11.76
N GLU A 324 15.83 -16.22 -10.53
CA GLU A 324 15.05 -16.71 -9.39
C GLU A 324 13.64 -16.11 -9.34
N ALA A 325 13.44 -14.93 -9.94
CA ALA A 325 12.16 -14.21 -9.95
C ALA A 325 10.97 -15.02 -10.52
N PRO A 326 11.06 -15.71 -11.69
CA PRO A 326 9.93 -16.43 -12.28
C PRO A 326 9.45 -17.61 -11.44
N LEU A 327 10.35 -18.24 -10.67
CA LEU A 327 10.02 -19.34 -9.77
C LEU A 327 9.20 -18.85 -8.57
N CYS A 328 9.46 -17.63 -8.10
CA CYS A 328 8.73 -17.02 -6.99
C CYS A 328 7.43 -16.35 -7.45
N THR A 329 7.39 -15.75 -8.64
CA THR A 329 6.15 -15.25 -9.26
C THR A 329 5.14 -16.40 -9.49
N SER A 330 5.63 -17.61 -9.82
CA SER A 330 4.78 -18.81 -9.94
C SER A 330 4.20 -19.30 -8.60
N LEU A 331 4.90 -19.06 -7.48
CA LEU A 331 4.42 -19.40 -6.13
C LEU A 331 3.41 -18.38 -5.57
N GLN A 332 3.39 -17.15 -6.10
CA GLN A 332 2.47 -16.07 -5.67
C GLN A 332 1.18 -15.95 -6.53
N SER A 333 1.03 -16.87 -7.50
CA SER A 333 -0.06 -17.16 -8.44
C SER A 333 -0.88 -16.01 -9.08
N ASN A 334 -1.05 -16.19 -10.40
CA ASN A 334 -2.14 -15.81 -11.30
C ASN A 334 -2.05 -14.60 -12.24
N GLU A 335 -0.96 -13.83 -12.28
CA GLU A 335 -0.79 -12.79 -13.32
C GLU A 335 0.58 -12.87 -13.99
N SER A 336 0.60 -12.68 -15.32
CA SER A 336 1.83 -12.49 -16.07
C SER A 336 2.48 -11.18 -15.64
N ALA A 337 3.42 -11.25 -14.72
CA ALA A 337 4.16 -10.08 -14.25
C ALA A 337 4.86 -9.37 -15.43
N THR A 338 4.63 -8.07 -15.56
CA THR A 338 5.34 -7.21 -16.52
C THR A 338 6.83 -7.15 -16.14
N GLY A 339 7.70 -6.77 -17.08
CA GLY A 339 9.14 -6.62 -16.84
C GLY A 339 9.53 -5.94 -15.50
N PRO A 340 8.96 -4.79 -15.14
CA PRO A 340 9.28 -4.08 -13.90
C PRO A 340 8.82 -4.80 -12.62
N GLU A 341 7.66 -5.47 -12.63
CA GLU A 341 7.17 -6.28 -11.50
C GLU A 341 8.10 -7.46 -11.20
N ASN A 342 8.72 -8.04 -12.24
CA ASN A 342 9.72 -9.10 -12.07
C ASN A 342 11.00 -8.60 -11.37
N LEU A 343 11.38 -7.34 -11.55
CA LEU A 343 12.52 -6.74 -10.83
C LEU A 343 12.23 -6.69 -9.33
N LEU A 344 11.04 -6.23 -8.93
CA LEU A 344 10.63 -6.17 -7.53
C LEU A 344 10.48 -7.57 -6.93
N ALA A 345 9.83 -8.49 -7.64
CA ALA A 345 9.68 -9.87 -7.22
C ALA A 345 11.04 -10.54 -6.97
N SER A 346 12.05 -10.26 -7.80
CA SER A 346 13.41 -10.79 -7.64
C SER A 346 14.06 -10.36 -6.32
N VAL A 347 13.90 -9.09 -5.94
CA VAL A 347 14.48 -8.51 -4.72
C VAL A 347 13.74 -8.97 -3.47
N LEU A 348 12.41 -9.09 -3.55
CA LEU A 348 11.56 -9.49 -2.44
C LEU A 348 11.62 -11.01 -2.17
N ALA A 349 12.00 -11.82 -3.15
CA ALA A 349 12.14 -13.28 -3.00
C ALA A 349 13.54 -13.71 -2.50
N HIS A 350 14.58 -12.95 -2.81
CA HIS A 350 15.97 -13.36 -2.59
C HIS A 350 16.36 -13.60 -1.11
N PRO A 351 15.88 -12.82 -0.12
CA PRO A 351 16.17 -13.09 1.29
C PRO A 351 15.65 -14.46 1.76
N ILE A 352 14.57 -14.96 1.15
CA ILE A 352 13.95 -16.23 1.52
C ILE A 352 14.74 -17.40 0.93
N LEU A 353 15.13 -17.29 -0.34
CA LEU A 353 15.92 -18.31 -1.02
C LEU A 353 17.29 -18.52 -0.35
N THR A 354 17.85 -17.44 0.21
CA THR A 354 19.13 -17.49 0.94
C THR A 354 18.97 -17.86 2.42
N ALA A 355 17.84 -17.55 3.07
CA ALA A 355 17.55 -17.99 4.44
C ALA A 355 17.15 -19.47 4.56
N SER A 356 16.60 -20.07 3.50
CA SER A 356 16.02 -21.42 3.52
C SER A 356 17.05 -22.56 3.68
N GLY A 357 18.36 -22.28 3.73
CA GLY A 357 19.37 -23.28 4.03
C GLY A 357 19.41 -24.50 3.09
N LEU A 358 18.72 -24.46 1.94
CA LEU A 358 18.79 -25.47 0.90
C LEU A 358 20.18 -25.41 0.28
N GLN A 359 21.13 -26.09 0.93
CA GLN A 359 22.46 -26.38 0.43
C GLN A 359 22.31 -27.31 -0.79
N GLY A 360 21.96 -26.72 -1.93
CA GLY A 360 22.19 -27.31 -3.24
C GLY A 360 23.70 -27.50 -3.40
N ARG A 361 24.10 -28.75 -3.61
CA ARG A 361 25.45 -29.32 -3.46
C ARG A 361 26.61 -28.66 -4.24
N ASP A 362 26.43 -27.54 -4.95
CA ASP A 362 27.49 -26.95 -5.79
C ASP A 362 27.44 -25.42 -6.00
N ARG A 363 27.01 -24.60 -5.01
CA ARG A 363 27.21 -23.15 -5.07
C ARG A 363 28.05 -22.64 -3.89
N ARG A 364 29.17 -21.98 -4.26
CA ARG A 364 30.13 -21.30 -3.36
C ARG A 364 29.39 -20.44 -2.33
N PHE A 365 29.90 -20.41 -1.10
CA PHE A 365 29.44 -19.55 0.02
C PHE A 365 28.88 -18.21 -0.46
N ILE A 366 27.56 -18.10 -0.55
CA ILE A 366 26.86 -16.81 -0.72
C ILE A 366 26.62 -16.31 0.71
N PRO A 367 27.17 -15.17 1.13
CA PRO A 367 26.83 -14.57 2.42
C PRO A 367 25.32 -14.30 2.46
N PRO A 368 24.66 -14.35 3.65
CA PRO A 368 23.24 -14.01 3.75
C PRO A 368 23.02 -12.61 3.18
N SER A 369 22.40 -12.55 2.00
CA SER A 369 22.16 -11.32 1.26
C SER A 369 20.85 -10.71 1.74
N THR A 370 20.90 -9.49 2.21
CA THR A 370 19.71 -8.78 2.64
C THR A 370 18.95 -8.19 1.45
N ALA A 371 17.69 -7.79 1.65
CA ALA A 371 16.89 -7.19 0.58
C ALA A 371 17.53 -5.91 0.04
N ALA A 372 18.23 -5.13 0.87
CA ALA A 372 19.03 -3.99 0.44
C ALA A 372 20.14 -4.38 -0.54
N SER A 373 20.90 -5.45 -0.27
CA SER A 373 21.97 -5.88 -1.16
C SER A 373 21.44 -6.34 -2.53
N ALA A 374 20.29 -7.04 -2.55
CA ALA A 374 19.62 -7.42 -3.78
C ALA A 374 19.06 -6.21 -4.54
N ALA A 375 18.41 -5.27 -3.83
CA ALA A 375 17.93 -4.02 -4.39
C ALA A 375 19.08 -3.19 -4.99
N ALA A 376 20.21 -3.11 -4.29
CA ALA A 376 21.39 -2.39 -4.73
C ALA A 376 21.95 -2.94 -6.04
N SER A 377 22.08 -4.28 -6.14
CA SER A 377 22.49 -4.94 -7.39
C SER A 377 21.59 -4.59 -8.57
N VAL A 378 20.27 -4.65 -8.39
CA VAL A 378 19.29 -4.32 -9.45
C VAL A 378 19.38 -2.82 -9.80
N LEU A 379 19.41 -1.93 -8.82
CA LEU A 379 19.54 -0.48 -9.02
C LEU A 379 20.83 -0.09 -9.75
N ALA A 380 21.96 -0.74 -9.44
CA ALA A 380 23.23 -0.50 -10.12
C ALA A 380 23.16 -0.92 -11.61
N SER A 381 22.40 -1.97 -11.94
CA SER A 381 22.18 -2.40 -13.32
C SER A 381 21.27 -1.44 -14.11
N LEU A 382 20.26 -0.84 -13.45
CA LEU A 382 19.42 0.19 -14.06
C LEU A 382 20.22 1.46 -14.34
N SER A 383 21.05 1.90 -13.38
CA SER A 383 21.89 3.10 -13.51
C SER A 383 22.92 2.99 -14.65
N THR A 384 23.44 1.79 -14.93
CA THR A 384 24.43 1.58 -16.02
C THR A 384 23.80 1.59 -17.41
N SER A 385 22.49 1.41 -17.52
CA SER A 385 21.76 1.46 -18.79
C SER A 385 21.45 2.88 -19.29
N GLN A 386 21.53 3.89 -18.42
CA GLN A 386 21.12 5.27 -18.70
C GLN A 386 22.26 6.22 -19.16
N LEU A 387 23.52 5.78 -19.22
CA LEU A 387 24.64 6.62 -19.71
C LEU A 387 24.79 6.55 -21.25
N PRO A 388 24.73 7.67 -21.99
CA PRO A 388 25.00 7.69 -23.42
C PRO A 388 26.51 7.94 -23.68
N HIS A 389 27.33 6.89 -23.75
CA HIS A 389 28.66 7.00 -24.36
C HIS A 389 29.07 5.77 -25.18
N THR A 390 28.99 5.94 -26.50
CA THR A 390 29.95 5.53 -27.53
C THR A 390 31.05 4.56 -27.10
N SER A 391 30.79 3.24 -27.22
CA SER A 391 31.83 2.27 -27.53
C SER A 391 31.22 0.98 -28.07
N ARG A 392 31.70 0.56 -29.24
CA ARG A 392 31.44 -0.77 -29.81
C ARG A 392 32.07 -1.82 -28.89
N SER A 393 31.27 -2.43 -28.02
CA SER A 393 31.56 -3.76 -27.47
C SER A 393 30.24 -4.44 -27.13
N HIS A 394 30.08 -5.67 -27.63
CA HIS A 394 28.90 -6.51 -27.49
C HIS A 394 28.34 -6.54 -26.06
N ALA A 395 27.25 -5.80 -25.82
CA ALA A 395 26.36 -6.01 -24.69
C ALA A 395 25.14 -6.80 -25.17
N HIS A 396 24.95 -7.99 -24.64
CA HIS A 396 23.71 -8.75 -24.77
C HIS A 396 22.59 -7.95 -24.09
N GLY A 397 21.58 -7.57 -24.87
CA GLY A 397 20.48 -6.73 -24.43
C GLY A 397 19.65 -7.37 -23.31
N LEU A 398 19.30 -6.54 -22.33
CA LEU A 398 18.37 -6.84 -21.22
C LEU A 398 16.89 -6.75 -21.64
N LEU A 399 16.57 -7.15 -22.87
CA LEU A 399 15.19 -7.31 -23.33
C LEU A 399 14.90 -8.80 -23.44
N PRO A 400 13.83 -9.34 -22.83
CA PRO A 400 13.31 -10.62 -23.26
C PRO A 400 12.81 -10.42 -24.68
N SER A 401 13.54 -11.01 -25.62
CA SER A 401 13.14 -11.17 -27.01
C SER A 401 11.68 -11.63 -27.05
N SER A 402 10.88 -10.90 -27.81
CA SER A 402 9.53 -11.30 -28.21
C SER A 402 9.47 -12.79 -28.52
N VAL A 403 8.49 -13.49 -27.95
CA VAL A 403 8.05 -14.80 -28.40
C VAL A 403 7.61 -14.65 -29.86
N HIS A 404 8.49 -14.98 -30.80
CA HIS A 404 8.11 -15.34 -32.15
C HIS A 404 7.66 -16.79 -32.11
N SER A 405 6.35 -17.01 -32.01
CA SER A 405 5.76 -18.26 -32.48
C SER A 405 5.70 -18.18 -34.00
N GLU A 406 6.53 -18.99 -34.66
CA GLU A 406 6.37 -19.30 -36.08
C GLU A 406 4.97 -19.90 -36.30
N ALA A 407 4.08 -19.12 -36.89
CA ALA A 407 2.92 -19.63 -37.61
C ALA A 407 2.96 -19.01 -39.01
N THR A 408 3.19 -19.88 -39.98
CA THR A 408 3.31 -19.57 -41.40
C THR A 408 1.95 -19.16 -41.99
N MET A 409 1.97 -18.18 -42.89
CA MET A 409 0.92 -17.76 -43.85
C MET A 409 -0.38 -17.13 -43.30
N TYR A 410 -0.52 -15.80 -43.43
CA TYR A 410 -1.27 -15.13 -44.51
C TYR A 410 -1.07 -13.61 -44.38
N HIS A 411 -0.74 -12.98 -45.50
CA HIS A 411 -0.41 -11.56 -45.62
C HIS A 411 -1.70 -10.76 -45.85
N SER A 412 -1.95 -9.74 -45.03
CA SER A 412 -2.86 -8.64 -45.38
C SER A 412 -2.37 -7.35 -44.73
N ASP A 413 -1.85 -6.46 -45.56
CA ASP A 413 -1.42 -5.10 -45.22
C ASP A 413 -2.63 -4.24 -44.84
N HIS A 414 -2.66 -3.74 -43.60
CA HIS A 414 -3.30 -2.46 -43.30
C HIS A 414 -2.53 -1.74 -42.18
N THR A 415 -1.82 -0.69 -42.58
CA THR A 415 -1.11 0.28 -41.75
C THR A 415 -2.09 1.18 -40.98
N ILE A 416 -2.00 1.18 -39.64
CA ILE A 416 -2.60 2.18 -38.72
C ILE A 416 -1.42 2.91 -38.01
N PRO A 417 -1.49 4.25 -37.76
CA PRO A 417 -0.30 5.06 -37.56
C PRO A 417 0.14 5.17 -36.08
N ASN A 418 1.44 4.94 -35.84
CA ASN A 418 2.43 5.52 -34.91
C ASN A 418 2.08 6.28 -33.60
N SER A 419 0.83 6.44 -33.16
CA SER A 419 0.50 7.12 -31.88
C SER A 419 0.55 6.16 -30.67
N ASP A 420 0.24 4.88 -30.87
CA ASP A 420 0.25 3.87 -29.80
C ASP A 420 1.65 3.55 -29.29
N SER A 421 2.68 3.71 -30.13
CA SER A 421 4.07 3.41 -29.75
C SER A 421 4.62 4.41 -28.72
N HIS A 422 4.31 5.70 -28.88
CA HIS A 422 4.73 6.74 -27.96
C HIS A 422 4.03 6.65 -26.60
N ILE A 423 2.71 6.40 -26.59
CA ILE A 423 1.94 6.22 -25.35
C ILE A 423 2.46 5.00 -24.58
N ARG A 424 2.69 3.87 -25.27
CA ARG A 424 3.24 2.66 -24.67
C ARG A 424 4.66 2.86 -24.14
N SER A 425 5.50 3.64 -24.81
CA SER A 425 6.85 3.96 -24.32
C SER A 425 6.83 4.82 -23.05
N ASN A 426 5.92 5.79 -22.95
CA ASN A 426 5.80 6.65 -21.77
C ASN A 426 5.23 5.89 -20.58
N ALA A 427 4.24 5.02 -20.80
CA ALA A 427 3.70 4.13 -19.77
C ALA A 427 4.78 3.20 -19.21
N LEU A 428 5.56 2.55 -20.09
CA LEU A 428 6.66 1.69 -19.66
C LEU A 428 7.74 2.45 -18.89
N ASN A 429 8.12 3.66 -19.32
CA ASN A 429 9.07 4.48 -18.58
C ASN A 429 8.57 4.84 -17.18
N SER A 430 7.27 5.15 -17.03
CA SER A 430 6.65 5.40 -15.73
C SER A 430 6.63 4.15 -14.85
N GLU A 431 6.40 2.96 -15.41
CA GLU A 431 6.48 1.71 -14.66
C GLU A 431 7.91 1.41 -14.18
N PHE A 432 8.92 1.64 -15.01
CA PHE A 432 10.32 1.50 -14.61
C PHE A 432 10.72 2.52 -13.53
N ALA A 433 10.28 3.78 -13.65
CA ALA A 433 10.49 4.81 -12.64
C ALA A 433 9.84 4.42 -11.29
N SER A 434 8.62 3.88 -11.34
CA SER A 434 7.95 3.36 -10.14
C SER A 434 8.73 2.20 -9.51
N ALA A 435 9.19 1.23 -10.31
CA ALA A 435 9.97 0.10 -9.81
C ALA A 435 11.33 0.54 -9.23
N GLU A 436 12.02 1.49 -9.87
CA GLU A 436 13.25 2.09 -9.37
C GLU A 436 13.03 2.75 -8.00
N MET A 437 11.95 3.52 -7.86
CA MET A 437 11.61 4.15 -6.58
C MET A 437 11.25 3.11 -5.50
N SER A 438 10.49 2.07 -5.86
CA SER A 438 10.16 0.96 -4.95
C SER A 438 11.42 0.25 -4.42
N LEU A 439 12.42 0.04 -5.28
CA LEU A 439 13.72 -0.52 -4.88
C LEU A 439 14.50 0.44 -3.97
N HIS A 440 14.50 1.73 -4.28
CA HIS A 440 15.11 2.74 -3.42
C HIS A 440 14.43 2.81 -2.05
N ALA A 441 13.10 2.71 -1.98
CA ALA A 441 12.37 2.68 -0.72
C ALA A 441 12.79 1.49 0.15
N ILE A 442 12.83 0.26 -0.41
CA ILE A 442 13.29 -0.93 0.32
C ILE A 442 14.73 -0.73 0.81
N TYR A 443 15.62 -0.24 -0.05
CA TYR A 443 17.03 -0.03 0.26
C TYR A 443 17.20 1.01 1.40
N MET A 444 16.55 2.17 1.30
CA MET A 444 16.66 3.24 2.30
C MET A 444 16.10 2.83 3.66
N HIS A 445 14.96 2.14 3.70
CA HIS A 445 14.38 1.61 4.94
C HIS A 445 15.31 0.61 5.64
N GLU A 446 16.01 -0.22 4.88
CA GLU A 446 16.94 -1.18 5.47
C GLU A 446 18.28 -0.54 5.88
N LEU A 447 18.79 0.42 5.11
CA LEU A 447 19.94 1.22 5.54
C LEU A 447 19.68 1.94 6.86
N HIS A 448 18.51 2.57 6.99
CA HIS A 448 18.08 3.25 8.21
C HIS A 448 18.15 2.32 9.45
N GLN A 449 17.80 1.05 9.27
CA GLN A 449 17.84 0.06 10.35
C GLN A 449 19.24 -0.38 10.73
N GLN A 450 20.12 -0.56 9.74
CA GLN A 450 21.51 -0.90 10.00
C GLN A 450 22.22 0.20 10.80
N SER A 451 21.84 1.47 10.61
CA SER A 451 22.35 2.59 11.39
C SER A 451 21.76 2.69 12.80
N SER A 452 20.50 2.30 13.02
CA SER A 452 19.85 2.39 14.34
C SER A 452 20.16 1.19 15.25
N HIS A 453 20.57 0.05 14.68
CA HIS A 453 21.03 -1.13 15.41
C HIS A 453 22.38 -1.63 14.86
N PRO A 454 23.53 -1.27 15.45
CA PRO A 454 24.79 -1.89 15.08
C PRO A 454 24.72 -3.40 15.35
N PRO A 455 25.33 -4.25 14.50
CA PRO A 455 25.24 -5.69 14.63
C PRO A 455 25.74 -6.11 16.01
N ARG A 456 24.86 -6.72 16.80
CA ARG A 456 25.32 -7.62 17.88
C ARG A 456 26.21 -8.65 17.21
N THR A 457 27.48 -8.63 17.56
CA THR A 457 28.50 -9.58 17.15
C THR A 457 27.92 -10.98 17.05
N SER A 458 27.99 -11.54 15.84
CA SER A 458 27.96 -12.97 15.55
C SER A 458 28.63 -13.75 16.70
N GLY A 459 27.84 -14.50 17.46
CA GLY A 459 28.38 -15.26 18.59
C GLY A 459 27.40 -15.60 19.70
N GLN A 460 26.26 -16.23 19.39
CA GLN A 460 25.73 -17.33 20.20
C GLN A 460 24.49 -17.90 19.53
N TRP A 461 24.65 -19.11 19.01
CA TRP A 461 23.54 -19.98 18.63
C TRP A 461 22.69 -20.22 19.88
N GLN A 462 21.52 -19.58 19.96
CA GLN A 462 20.51 -20.01 20.92
C GLN A 462 19.71 -21.15 20.31
N ASN A 463 20.12 -22.33 20.76
CA ASN A 463 19.49 -23.64 20.74
C ASN A 463 18.03 -23.71 20.28
N SER A 464 17.82 -24.68 19.39
CA SER A 464 16.57 -25.37 19.10
C SER A 464 15.64 -25.46 20.31
N VAL A 465 14.44 -24.90 20.16
CA VAL A 465 13.32 -25.14 21.08
C VAL A 465 12.81 -26.56 20.85
N PRO A 466 12.87 -27.47 21.83
CA PRO A 466 12.22 -28.76 21.70
C PRO A 466 10.71 -28.58 21.89
N MET A 467 9.97 -29.17 20.97
CA MET A 467 8.51 -29.37 21.00
C MET A 467 8.10 -30.01 22.35
N ARG A 468 7.08 -29.46 23.01
CA ARG A 468 6.51 -30.07 24.23
C ARG A 468 4.98 -30.11 24.13
N ASP A 469 4.48 -31.34 24.05
CA ASP A 469 3.07 -31.71 24.08
C ASP A 469 2.41 -31.44 25.46
N PRO A 470 1.06 -31.35 25.52
CA PRO A 470 0.35 -30.71 26.63
C PRO A 470 -0.14 -31.71 27.67
N HIS A 471 0.13 -31.46 28.97
CA HIS A 471 -0.65 -32.02 30.08
C HIS A 471 -0.68 -31.10 31.32
N THR A 472 -1.89 -30.67 31.64
CA THR A 472 -2.56 -30.41 32.94
C THR A 472 -1.79 -30.16 34.25
N SER A 473 -2.22 -29.06 34.91
CA SER A 473 -2.66 -28.91 36.32
C SER A 473 -1.86 -28.00 37.28
N THR A 474 -2.56 -26.93 37.70
CA THR A 474 -2.67 -26.30 39.05
C THR A 474 -1.46 -25.80 39.84
N GLY A 475 -1.56 -24.55 40.33
CA GLY A 475 -0.91 -24.11 41.58
C GLY A 475 -0.61 -22.62 41.67
N LEU A 476 -1.32 -21.91 42.55
CA LEU A 476 -1.14 -20.49 42.89
C LEU A 476 0.26 -20.17 43.45
N GLN A 477 0.77 -18.95 43.18
CA GLN A 477 1.28 -18.07 44.24
C GLN A 477 1.48 -16.62 43.74
N ALA A 478 1.01 -15.69 44.57
CA ALA A 478 1.16 -14.25 44.43
C ALA A 478 2.47 -13.77 45.07
N HIS A 479 3.06 -12.68 44.55
CA HIS A 479 3.61 -11.59 45.36
C HIS A 479 3.89 -10.33 44.49
N SER A 480 3.37 -9.20 44.99
CA SER A 480 3.79 -7.79 44.88
C SER A 480 5.19 -7.52 44.28
N GLY A 481 5.48 -6.51 43.47
CA GLY A 481 4.83 -5.23 43.16
C GLY A 481 5.93 -4.17 43.07
N HIS A 482 5.91 -3.28 42.06
CA HIS A 482 6.47 -1.91 42.06
C HIS A 482 6.14 -1.24 40.71
N GLY A 483 5.61 -0.02 40.78
CA GLY A 483 5.11 0.73 39.63
C GLY A 483 6.17 1.56 38.91
N SER A 484 5.89 1.85 37.64
CA SER A 484 6.41 3.02 36.94
C SER A 484 5.45 3.42 35.82
N SER A 485 5.29 4.73 35.71
CA SER A 485 4.33 5.51 34.94
C SER A 485 4.40 5.29 33.42
N THR A 486 3.26 5.00 32.80
CA THR A 486 3.08 4.85 31.37
C THR A 486 2.65 6.19 30.77
N SER A 487 3.51 6.80 29.95
CA SER A 487 3.18 7.95 29.11
C SER A 487 2.65 7.45 27.76
N VAL A 488 1.39 7.75 27.48
CA VAL A 488 0.69 7.41 26.23
C VAL A 488 1.02 8.46 25.16
N PRO A 489 1.47 8.09 23.95
CA PRO A 489 1.45 8.98 22.80
C PRO A 489 0.10 8.86 22.07
N THR A 490 -0.58 9.99 21.95
CA THR A 490 -1.84 10.21 21.22
C THR A 490 -1.63 10.15 19.69
N PRO A 491 -2.48 9.45 18.91
CA PRO A 491 -2.46 9.51 17.46
C PRO A 491 -3.19 10.77 16.96
N VAL A 492 -2.54 11.50 16.06
CA VAL A 492 -3.05 12.73 15.42
C VAL A 492 -3.40 12.43 13.97
N GLN A 493 -4.62 12.77 13.57
CA GLN A 493 -5.08 12.57 12.20
C GLN A 493 -6.18 13.57 11.82
N LEU A 494 -5.97 14.34 10.75
CA LEU A 494 -6.93 15.33 10.25
C LEU A 494 -6.83 15.47 8.73
N GLY A 495 -7.92 15.09 8.07
CA GLY A 495 -8.74 15.94 7.19
C GLY A 495 -8.14 16.48 5.89
N GLY A 496 -8.66 15.97 4.75
CA GLY A 496 -8.43 16.49 3.40
C GLY A 496 -9.53 17.45 2.90
N TRP A 497 -9.32 17.93 1.68
CA TRP A 497 -10.35 18.54 0.81
C TRP A 497 -10.28 17.94 -0.60
N LYS A 498 -11.47 17.56 -1.06
CA LYS A 498 -12.05 17.50 -2.41
C LYS A 498 -11.18 17.04 -3.58
N GLU A 499 -11.60 15.95 -4.21
CA GLU A 499 -11.28 15.64 -5.61
C GLU A 499 -12.49 15.06 -6.33
N GLU A 500 -12.45 15.29 -7.64
CA GLU A 500 -13.48 15.10 -8.65
C GLU A 500 -13.80 13.62 -8.90
N GLU A 501 -15.02 13.38 -9.38
CA GLU A 501 -15.54 12.08 -9.76
C GLU A 501 -14.74 11.56 -10.97
N GLU A 502 -14.06 10.42 -10.81
CA GLU A 502 -13.63 9.61 -11.95
C GLU A 502 -14.13 8.17 -11.72
N GLU A 503 -14.85 7.66 -12.71
CA GLU A 503 -15.48 6.35 -12.73
C GLU A 503 -14.41 5.24 -12.70
N ASP A 504 -14.66 4.21 -11.89
CA ASP A 504 -13.83 3.00 -11.77
C ASP A 504 -13.85 2.19 -13.10
N GLU A 505 -13.04 2.58 -14.10
CA GLU A 505 -12.84 1.79 -15.33
C GLU A 505 -12.06 0.48 -15.07
N ALA A 506 -11.38 0.35 -13.93
CA ALA A 506 -10.58 -0.82 -13.59
C ALA A 506 -11.40 -2.11 -13.37
N ASP A 507 -12.69 -2.00 -13.07
CA ASP A 507 -13.56 -3.16 -12.84
C ASP A 507 -14.15 -3.74 -14.14
N GLN A 508 -14.01 -3.05 -15.29
CA GLN A 508 -14.52 -3.55 -16.58
C GLN A 508 -13.57 -4.52 -17.29
N GLU A 509 -12.25 -4.43 -17.11
CA GLU A 509 -11.31 -5.33 -17.80
C GLU A 509 -11.23 -6.75 -17.21
N ILE A 510 -11.72 -6.96 -15.99
CA ILE A 510 -11.59 -8.27 -15.30
C ILE A 510 -12.71 -9.25 -15.72
N ASN A 511 -13.78 -8.80 -16.39
CA ASN A 511 -14.98 -9.63 -16.63
C ASN A 511 -15.27 -9.99 -18.10
N SER A 512 -14.36 -9.69 -19.04
CA SER A 512 -14.54 -10.02 -20.46
C SER A 512 -14.00 -11.42 -20.80
N GLY A 513 -14.54 -12.44 -20.13
CA GLY A 513 -14.30 -13.86 -20.43
C GLY A 513 -15.54 -14.55 -20.96
N SER A 514 -16.10 -14.10 -22.09
CA SER A 514 -17.24 -14.76 -22.72
C SER A 514 -16.82 -15.88 -23.67
N THR A 515 -17.29 -17.10 -23.37
CA THR A 515 -17.25 -18.29 -24.20
C THR A 515 -17.88 -18.08 -25.60
N PRO A 516 -17.38 -18.74 -26.66
CA PRO A 516 -17.83 -18.50 -28.02
C PRO A 516 -19.17 -19.20 -28.31
N LYS A 517 -20.15 -18.45 -28.83
CA LYS A 517 -21.34 -19.03 -29.48
C LYS A 517 -21.01 -19.36 -30.94
N PRO A 518 -21.45 -20.51 -31.48
CA PRO A 518 -21.22 -20.86 -32.87
C PRO A 518 -22.15 -20.06 -33.79
N GLY A 519 -21.57 -19.43 -34.81
CA GLY A 519 -22.30 -18.72 -35.85
C GLY A 519 -23.11 -19.68 -36.72
N THR A 520 -24.37 -19.33 -36.95
CA THR A 520 -25.14 -19.79 -38.11
C THR A 520 -25.41 -18.55 -38.96
N GLY A 521 -24.95 -18.58 -40.20
CA GLY A 521 -25.07 -17.48 -41.15
C GLY A 521 -26.45 -17.39 -41.79
N SER A 522 -26.75 -16.23 -42.37
CA SER A 522 -27.37 -16.11 -43.70
C SER A 522 -27.54 -14.62 -44.08
N SER A 523 -26.91 -14.26 -45.20
CA SER A 523 -27.43 -13.46 -46.33
C SER A 523 -28.26 -12.19 -46.06
N CYS A 524 -27.64 -11.02 -46.23
CA CYS A 524 -27.80 -10.09 -47.36
C CYS A 524 -27.13 -8.75 -47.02
#